data_AF-Q7RZ36-F1
#
_entry.id   AF-Q7RZ36-F1
#
_cell.length_a   1.000
_cell.length_b   1.000
_cell.length_c   1.000
_cell.angle_alpha   90.00
_cell.angle_beta   90.00
_cell.angle_gamma   90.00
#
_symmetry.space_group_name_H-M   'P 1'
#
loop_
_entity.id
_entity.type
_entity.pdbx_description
1 polymer ?
#
loop_
_entity_poly.entity_id
_entity_poly.type
_entity_poly.pdbx_seq_one_letter_code
_entity_poly.pdbx_strand_id
1 'polypeptide(L)'
;MLESQEGFRWCTEPSCGSGHIHEGGYSQPIMKCPNGHLSCYVHKVPWHKGMTCDEFDIVKKNPDSPAYKQHLRQQEENQQSEKIIALTSKPCPSCGRNIEKNGGCAHMICSLCRYEFCWHCRDAWHGHQTRRR
;
A
#
# COMPACT_ATOMS: atom_id res chain seq x y z
N MET A 1 17.87 -21.01 16.11
CA MET A 1 16.89 -19.91 16.21
C MET A 1 16.82 -19.26 14.83
N LEU A 2 15.62 -19.10 14.25
CA LEU A 2 15.47 -18.57 12.87
C LEU A 2 16.03 -17.14 12.72
N GLU A 3 15.96 -16.34 13.79
CA GLU A 3 16.47 -14.96 13.82
C GLU A 3 18.00 -14.82 13.70
N SER A 4 18.74 -15.92 13.90
CA SER A 4 20.20 -15.95 13.79
C SER A 4 20.69 -16.30 12.38
N GLN A 5 19.79 -16.57 11.44
CA GLN A 5 20.14 -16.94 10.07
C GLN A 5 20.52 -15.71 9.24
N GLU A 6 21.50 -15.88 8.36
CA GLU A 6 21.84 -14.87 7.37
C GLU A 6 20.62 -14.57 6.48
N GLY A 7 20.41 -13.30 6.14
CA GLY A 7 19.24 -12.88 5.38
C GLY A 7 17.94 -12.73 6.20
N PHE A 8 17.88 -13.15 7.47
CA PHE A 8 16.70 -12.93 8.31
C PHE A 8 16.49 -11.43 8.60
N ARG A 9 15.25 -10.97 8.41
CA ARG A 9 14.84 -9.58 8.67
C ARG A 9 13.44 -9.50 9.27
N TRP A 10 13.31 -8.61 10.26
CA TRP A 10 12.02 -8.20 10.80
C TRP A 10 11.31 -7.24 9.86
N CYS A 11 9.99 -7.35 9.80
CA CYS A 11 9.14 -6.33 9.20
C CYS A 11 9.33 -5.01 9.95
N THR A 12 9.47 -3.92 9.20
CA THR A 12 9.70 -2.58 9.78
C THR A 12 8.41 -1.93 10.26
N GLU A 13 7.25 -2.53 9.98
CA GLU A 13 5.96 -2.04 10.44
C GLU A 13 5.79 -2.36 11.94
N PRO A 14 5.62 -1.35 12.82
CA PRO A 14 5.60 -1.56 14.27
C PRO A 14 4.50 -2.51 14.76
N SER A 15 3.38 -2.58 14.03
CA SER A 15 2.22 -3.42 14.38
C SER A 15 2.28 -4.84 13.82
N CYS A 16 3.26 -5.17 12.97
CA CYS A 16 3.28 -6.43 12.22
C CYS A 16 3.97 -7.58 12.97
N GLY A 17 5.15 -7.32 13.55
CA GLY A 17 5.94 -8.32 14.29
C GLY A 17 6.41 -9.55 13.50
N SER A 18 6.16 -9.61 12.19
CA SER A 18 6.55 -10.76 11.34
C SER A 18 7.99 -10.65 10.87
N GLY A 19 8.71 -11.78 10.78
CA GLY A 19 10.08 -11.86 10.25
C GLY A 19 10.20 -12.94 9.19
N HIS A 20 11.11 -12.77 8.23
CA HIS A 20 11.38 -13.74 7.18
C HIS A 20 12.83 -13.66 6.70
N ILE A 21 13.29 -14.72 6.05
CA ILE A 21 14.58 -14.77 5.38
C ILE A 21 14.40 -14.19 3.99
N HIS A 22 15.29 -13.26 3.62
CA HIS A 22 15.32 -12.67 2.29
C HIS A 22 16.55 -13.17 1.53
N GLU A 23 16.34 -14.14 0.64
CA GLU A 23 17.42 -14.81 -0.11
C GLU A 23 18.10 -13.88 -1.12
N GLY A 24 17.39 -12.85 -1.60
CA GLY A 24 17.91 -11.91 -2.58
C GLY A 24 18.96 -10.92 -2.04
N GLY A 25 19.14 -10.86 -0.72
CA GLY A 25 20.18 -10.07 -0.08
C GLY A 25 20.27 -8.62 -0.55
N TYR A 26 21.50 -8.12 -0.73
CA TYR A 26 21.77 -6.74 -1.15
C TYR A 26 21.45 -6.46 -2.62
N SER A 27 21.40 -7.49 -3.48
CA SER A 27 21.10 -7.32 -4.91
C SER A 27 19.60 -7.16 -5.18
N GLN A 28 18.74 -7.60 -4.26
CA GLN A 28 17.29 -7.41 -4.32
C GLN A 28 16.82 -6.67 -3.07
N PRO A 29 17.01 -5.35 -2.97
CA PRO A 29 16.80 -4.61 -1.73
C PRO A 29 15.34 -4.51 -1.28
N ILE A 30 14.37 -4.88 -2.13
CA ILE A 30 12.94 -4.84 -1.82
C ILE A 30 12.54 -6.11 -1.08
N MET A 31 12.21 -5.99 0.19
CA MET A 31 11.62 -7.07 0.98
C MET A 31 10.11 -6.92 1.03
N LYS A 32 9.38 -8.02 0.80
CA LYS A 32 7.92 -8.06 0.87
C LYS A 32 7.48 -8.94 2.04
N CYS A 33 6.92 -8.30 3.06
CA CYS A 33 6.30 -8.99 4.18
C CYS A 33 5.05 -9.77 3.70
N PRO A 34 4.73 -10.94 4.29
CA PRO A 34 3.47 -11.65 4.04
C PRO A 34 2.22 -10.78 4.27
N ASN A 35 2.28 -9.83 5.20
CA ASN A 35 1.21 -8.86 5.47
C ASN A 35 1.16 -7.69 4.48
N GLY A 36 1.98 -7.70 3.42
CA GLY A 36 1.97 -6.71 2.35
C GLY A 36 2.88 -5.50 2.55
N HIS A 37 3.47 -5.32 3.74
CA HIS A 37 4.43 -4.23 4.00
C HIS A 37 5.72 -4.41 3.19
N LEU A 38 6.24 -3.31 2.65
CA LEU A 38 7.50 -3.27 1.93
C LEU A 38 8.58 -2.61 2.78
N SER A 39 9.76 -3.19 2.82
CA SER A 39 10.93 -2.66 3.53
C SER A 39 12.21 -2.79 2.71
N CYS A 40 13.21 -1.98 3.05
CA CYS A 40 14.52 -2.03 2.41
C CYS A 40 15.46 -2.98 3.17
N TYR A 41 16.01 -3.98 2.47
CA TYR A 41 16.97 -4.94 3.04
C TYR A 41 18.26 -4.26 3.50
N VAL A 42 18.71 -3.24 2.73
CA VAL A 42 19.97 -2.51 2.95
C VAL A 42 19.85 -1.59 4.17
N HIS A 43 18.82 -0.75 4.19
CA HIS A 43 18.64 0.31 5.20
C HIS A 43 17.82 -0.10 6.42
N LYS A 44 17.08 -1.22 6.36
CA LYS A 44 16.20 -1.71 7.45
C LYS A 44 15.13 -0.69 7.87
N VAL A 45 14.58 0.03 6.90
CA VAL A 45 13.49 1.01 7.04
C VAL A 45 12.34 0.66 6.09
N PRO A 46 11.14 1.28 6.23
CA PRO A 46 10.08 1.16 5.23
C PRO A 46 10.60 1.45 3.82
N TRP A 47 10.07 0.77 2.82
CA TRP A 47 10.58 0.87 1.45
C TRP A 47 10.48 2.32 0.92
N HIS A 48 11.62 2.88 0.54
CA HIS A 48 11.73 4.21 -0.06
C HIS A 48 11.35 4.15 -1.55
N LYS A 49 10.04 4.01 -1.82
CA LYS A 49 9.47 3.90 -3.16
C LYS A 49 9.87 5.07 -4.06
N GLY A 50 10.26 4.75 -5.29
CA GLY A 50 10.68 5.75 -6.29
C GLY A 50 12.14 6.18 -6.17
N MET A 51 12.93 5.55 -5.30
CA MET A 51 14.35 5.83 -5.12
C MET A 51 15.16 4.55 -4.98
N THR A 52 16.37 4.57 -5.53
CA THR A 52 17.42 3.59 -5.27
C THR A 52 17.99 3.74 -3.86
N CYS A 53 18.80 2.78 -3.42
CA CYS A 53 19.46 2.88 -2.12
C CYS A 53 20.46 4.04 -2.08
N ASP A 54 21.23 4.26 -3.14
CA ASP A 54 22.21 5.35 -3.22
C ASP A 54 21.54 6.74 -3.14
N GLU A 55 20.41 6.92 -3.83
CA GLU A 55 19.64 8.17 -3.76
C GLU A 55 19.08 8.41 -2.35
N PHE A 56 18.61 7.36 -1.69
CA PHE A 56 18.13 7.44 -0.31
C PHE A 56 19.26 7.86 0.65
N ASP A 57 20.46 7.32 0.48
CA ASP A 57 21.64 7.69 1.26
C ASP A 57 22.03 9.16 1.07
N ILE A 58 22.04 9.67 -0.17
CA ILE A 58 22.35 11.07 -0.47
C ILE A 58 21.36 12.01 0.25
N VAL A 59 20.07 11.66 0.17
CA VAL A 59 19.00 12.44 0.81
C VAL A 59 19.13 12.40 2.33
N LYS A 60 19.35 11.22 2.93
CA LYS A 60 19.50 11.07 4.38
C LYS A 60 20.74 11.75 4.95
N LYS A 61 21.85 11.79 4.21
CA LYS A 61 23.10 12.46 4.62
C LYS A 61 22.98 13.99 4.67
N ASN A 62 22.02 14.57 3.93
CA ASN A 62 21.89 16.02 3.78
C ASN A 62 20.46 16.50 4.10
N PRO A 63 20.05 16.48 5.39
CA PRO A 63 18.68 16.80 5.81
C PRO A 63 18.25 18.25 5.49
N ASP A 64 19.19 19.18 5.34
CA ASP A 64 18.87 20.57 4.99
C ASP A 64 18.79 20.83 3.49
N SER A 65 19.14 19.84 2.66
CA SER A 65 19.18 20.00 1.21
C SER A 65 17.77 20.21 0.62
N PRO A 66 17.66 20.94 -0.51
CA PRO A 66 16.40 21.04 -1.24
C PRO A 66 15.81 19.68 -1.63
N ALA A 67 16.67 18.70 -1.95
CA ALA A 67 16.29 17.34 -2.31
C ALA A 67 15.60 16.62 -1.14
N TYR A 68 16.13 16.74 0.09
CA TYR A 68 15.49 16.17 1.28
C TYR A 68 14.13 16.79 1.57
N LYS A 69 14.03 18.13 1.49
CA LYS A 69 12.76 18.84 1.68
C LYS A 69 11.72 18.43 0.62
N GLN A 70 12.13 18.23 -0.63
CA GLN A 70 11.26 17.74 -1.69
C GLN A 70 10.82 16.30 -1.44
N HIS A 71 11.72 15.43 -1.00
CA HIS A 71 11.40 14.05 -0.66
C HIS A 71 10.32 13.96 0.43
N LEU A 72 10.45 14.75 1.50
CA LEU A 72 9.43 14.79 2.57
C LEU A 72 8.07 15.24 2.04
N ARG A 73 8.02 16.33 1.27
CA ARG A 73 6.77 16.80 0.66
C ARG A 73 6.13 15.72 -0.22
N GLN A 74 6.92 15.07 -1.06
CA GLN A 74 6.42 14.01 -1.93
C GLN A 74 5.86 12.82 -1.13
N GLN A 75 6.47 12.47 0.00
CA GLN A 75 5.93 11.44 0.90
C GLN A 75 4.60 11.86 1.51
N GLU A 76 4.48 13.11 1.97
CA GLU A 76 3.23 13.64 2.52
C GLU A 76 2.11 13.66 1.47
N GLU A 77 2.40 14.15 0.26
CA GLU A 77 1.47 14.17 -0.88
C GLU A 77 1.02 12.77 -1.28
N ASN A 78 1.95 11.80 -1.28
CA ASN A 78 1.62 10.40 -1.58
C ASN A 78 0.71 9.80 -0.50
N GLN A 79 1.01 10.03 0.78
CA GLN A 79 0.16 9.56 1.89
C GLN A 79 -1.23 10.19 1.85
N GLN A 80 -1.33 11.48 1.53
CA GLN A 80 -2.61 12.16 1.35
C GLN A 80 -3.38 11.57 0.17
N SER A 81 -2.71 11.37 -0.97
CA SER A 81 -3.30 10.78 -2.17
C SER A 81 -3.86 9.37 -1.88
N GLU A 82 -3.09 8.51 -1.19
CA GLU A 82 -3.53 7.18 -0.79
C GLU A 82 -4.75 7.22 0.14
N LYS A 83 -4.78 8.16 1.10
CA LYS A 83 -5.95 8.37 1.98
C LYS A 83 -7.18 8.80 1.19
N ILE A 84 -7.04 9.75 0.26
CA ILE A 84 -8.15 10.19 -0.59
C ILE A 84 -8.68 9.02 -1.41
N ILE A 85 -7.81 8.24 -2.06
CA ILE A 85 -8.22 7.05 -2.80
C ILE A 85 -8.96 6.07 -1.89
N ALA A 86 -8.49 5.82 -0.67
CA ALA A 86 -9.15 4.92 0.28
C ALA A 86 -10.54 5.45 0.74
N LEU A 87 -10.73 6.77 0.75
CA LEU A 87 -12.01 7.40 1.11
C LEU A 87 -13.00 7.46 -0.06
N THR A 88 -12.53 7.70 -1.28
CA THR A 88 -13.38 7.89 -2.47
C THR A 88 -13.59 6.62 -3.28
N SER A 89 -12.77 5.60 -3.07
CA SER A 89 -12.83 4.33 -3.78
C SER A 89 -13.01 3.14 -2.84
N LYS A 90 -13.61 2.07 -3.35
CA LYS A 90 -13.73 0.80 -2.64
C LYS A 90 -13.26 -0.35 -3.53
N PRO A 91 -12.56 -1.36 -2.99
CA PRO A 91 -12.12 -2.51 -3.79
C PRO A 91 -13.30 -3.38 -4.21
N CYS A 92 -13.35 -3.84 -5.46
CA CYS A 92 -14.36 -4.79 -5.91
C CYS A 92 -14.34 -6.05 -5.02
N PRO A 93 -15.48 -6.54 -4.52
CA PRO A 93 -15.52 -7.75 -3.68
C PRO A 93 -15.11 -9.01 -4.44
N SER A 94 -15.23 -9.04 -5.77
CA SER A 94 -14.87 -10.19 -6.59
C SER A 94 -13.38 -10.18 -7.00
N CYS A 95 -12.85 -9.04 -7.46
CA CYS A 95 -11.48 -8.98 -8.01
C CYS A 95 -10.51 -8.04 -7.29
N GLY A 96 -10.95 -7.32 -6.24
CA GLY A 96 -10.10 -6.42 -5.45
C GLY A 96 -9.76 -5.07 -6.10
N ARG A 97 -10.10 -4.84 -7.38
CA ARG A 97 -9.81 -3.57 -8.06
C ARG A 97 -10.55 -2.40 -7.41
N ASN A 98 -9.85 -1.31 -7.08
CA ASN A 98 -10.49 -0.09 -6.57
C ASN A 98 -11.43 0.52 -7.63
N ILE A 99 -12.66 0.78 -7.21
CA ILE A 99 -13.72 1.40 -8.00
C ILE A 99 -14.09 2.71 -7.31
N GLU A 100 -14.07 3.81 -8.06
CA GLU A 100 -14.56 5.11 -7.61
C GLU A 100 -16.09 5.18 -7.70
N LYS A 101 -16.75 5.83 -6.74
CA LYS A 101 -18.21 5.98 -6.76
C LYS A 101 -18.64 7.09 -7.72
N ASN A 102 -18.95 6.72 -8.96
CA ASN A 102 -19.52 7.64 -9.94
C ASN A 102 -21.05 7.76 -9.82
N GLY A 103 -21.54 8.45 -8.77
CA GLY A 103 -22.95 8.89 -8.69
C GLY A 103 -23.75 8.45 -7.45
N GLY A 104 -25.08 8.63 -7.52
CA GLY A 104 -26.02 8.50 -6.40
C GLY A 104 -26.60 7.09 -6.15
N CYS A 105 -26.44 6.15 -7.08
CA CYS A 105 -26.95 4.78 -6.91
C CYS A 105 -25.98 3.91 -6.10
N ALA A 106 -26.52 2.94 -5.34
CA ALA A 106 -25.73 1.93 -4.63
C ALA A 106 -25.38 0.71 -5.50
N HIS A 107 -26.00 0.55 -6.67
CA HIS A 107 -25.70 -0.50 -7.63
C HIS A 107 -24.42 -0.14 -8.40
N MET A 108 -23.39 -0.97 -8.27
CA MET A 108 -22.10 -0.76 -8.91
C MET A 108 -21.74 -1.99 -9.75
N ILE A 109 -21.15 -1.75 -10.92
CA ILE A 109 -20.68 -2.79 -11.83
C ILE A 109 -19.17 -2.63 -11.99
N CYS A 110 -18.40 -3.67 -11.69
CA CYS A 110 -16.96 -3.62 -11.88
C CYS A 110 -16.61 -3.54 -13.37
N SER A 111 -15.81 -2.55 -13.79
CA SER A 111 -15.38 -2.42 -15.19
C SER A 111 -14.46 -3.55 -15.66
N LEU A 112 -13.74 -4.20 -14.72
CA LEU A 112 -12.79 -5.28 -15.01
C LEU A 112 -13.47 -6.65 -15.08
N CYS A 113 -14.15 -7.07 -14.02
CA CYS A 113 -14.74 -8.41 -13.92
C CYS A 113 -16.26 -8.45 -14.17
N ARG A 114 -16.89 -7.30 -14.44
CA ARG A 114 -18.34 -7.15 -14.63
C ARG A 114 -19.21 -7.58 -13.44
N TYR A 115 -18.62 -7.88 -12.29
CA TYR A 115 -19.37 -8.22 -11.08
C TYR A 115 -20.24 -7.05 -10.62
N GLU A 116 -21.51 -7.34 -10.40
CA GLU A 116 -22.52 -6.39 -9.93
C GLU A 116 -22.69 -6.50 -8.42
N PHE A 117 -22.55 -5.38 -7.71
CA PHE A 117 -22.56 -5.39 -6.24
C PHE A 117 -23.15 -4.12 -5.65
N CYS A 118 -23.47 -4.21 -4.37
CA CYS A 118 -23.94 -3.11 -3.54
C CYS A 118 -22.76 -2.31 -2.95
N TRP A 119 -22.70 -0.99 -3.19
CA TRP A 119 -21.64 -0.13 -2.67
C TRP A 119 -21.57 -0.06 -1.13
N HIS A 120 -22.72 -0.18 -0.46
CA HIS A 120 -22.81 -0.09 1.00
C HIS A 120 -22.45 -1.41 1.67
N CYS A 121 -23.09 -2.49 1.25
CA CYS A 121 -23.06 -3.81 1.84
C CYS A 121 -22.01 -4.75 1.24
N ARG A 122 -21.39 -4.41 0.11
CA ARG A 122 -20.26 -5.14 -0.49
C ARG A 122 -20.60 -6.54 -1.04
N ASP A 123 -21.87 -6.92 -1.03
CA ASP A 123 -22.37 -8.20 -1.56
C ASP A 123 -22.90 -8.09 -2.99
N ALA A 124 -23.16 -9.26 -3.59
CA ALA A 124 -23.80 -9.39 -4.91
C ALA A 124 -25.06 -8.51 -4.97
N TRP A 125 -25.26 -7.82 -6.09
CA TRP A 125 -26.43 -6.96 -6.24
C TRP A 125 -27.73 -7.78 -6.17
N HIS A 126 -28.58 -7.44 -5.19
CA HIS A 126 -29.83 -8.16 -4.93
C HIS A 126 -31.05 -7.22 -4.90
N GLY A 127 -30.93 -6.00 -5.46
CA GLY A 127 -32.00 -5.00 -5.50
C GLY A 127 -32.33 -4.43 -4.12
N HIS A 128 -31.74 -3.28 -3.77
CA HIS A 128 -32.20 -2.55 -2.58
C HIS A 128 -33.52 -1.87 -2.90
N GLN A 129 -34.63 -2.49 -2.51
CA GLN A 129 -35.93 -1.84 -2.48
C GLN A 129 -35.81 -0.65 -1.52
N THR A 130 -35.69 0.55 -2.08
CA THR A 130 -35.79 1.78 -1.32
C THR A 130 -37.21 1.81 -0.75
N ARG A 131 -37.35 1.50 0.54
CA ARG A 131 -38.58 1.85 1.26
C ARG A 131 -38.68 3.37 1.26
N ARG A 132 -39.41 3.91 0.27
CA ARG A 132 -39.97 5.25 0.37
C ARG A 132 -40.97 5.22 1.53
N ARG A 133 -40.68 5.95 2.59
CA ARG A 133 -41.68 6.48 3.51
C ARG A 133 -41.54 7.99 3.49
#